data_AF-A0AAW0W698-F1
#
_entry.id   AF-A0AAW0W698-F1
#
_cell.length_a   1.000
_cell.length_b   1.000
_cell.length_c   1.000
_cell.angle_alpha   90.00
_cell.angle_beta   90.00
_cell.angle_gamma   90.00
#
_symmetry.space_group_name_H-M   'P 1'
#
loop_
_entity.id
_entity.type
_entity.pdbx_description
1 polymer ?
#
loop_
_entity_poly.entity_id
_entity_poly.type
_entity_poly.pdbx_seq_one_letter_code
_entity_poly.pdbx_strand_id
1 'polypeptide(L)'
;GVELLDSRDSAGRQRFHMYPPQQVVDPRQENSVFHLWLKKISVFPYKFGYSELSDEVISFHYVDGQTMYLLYYLIYVVNPTSSLTHRPPNSKYQSNLKPISPLQKSP
;
A
#
# COMPACT_ATOMS: atom_id res chain seq x y z
N GLY A 1 15.03 -27.08 11.55
CA GLY A 1 14.83 -26.62 10.15
C GLY A 1 14.06 -25.32 10.15
N VAL A 2 13.93 -24.66 9.00
CA VAL A 2 13.03 -23.50 8.81
C VAL A 2 11.67 -24.01 8.36
N GLU A 3 10.59 -23.62 9.04
CA GLU A 3 9.23 -23.97 8.68
C GLU A 3 8.65 -22.93 7.72
N LEU A 4 8.06 -23.39 6.62
CA LEU A 4 7.34 -22.52 5.69
C LEU A 4 5.92 -22.30 6.22
N LEU A 5 5.50 -21.04 6.23
CA LEU A 5 4.18 -20.63 6.70
C LEU A 5 3.39 -19.97 5.56
N ASP A 6 2.06 -20.12 5.59
CA ASP A 6 1.19 -19.39 4.69
C ASP A 6 1.15 -17.92 5.12
N SER A 7 1.57 -17.04 4.21
CA SER A 7 1.63 -15.59 4.46
C SER A 7 0.31 -14.87 4.15
N ARG A 8 -0.69 -15.57 3.61
CA ARG A 8 -2.02 -15.00 3.31
C ARG A 8 -2.82 -14.77 4.59
N ASP A 9 -3.88 -13.98 4.49
CA ASP A 9 -4.82 -13.79 5.61
C ASP A 9 -5.76 -14.99 5.79
N SER A 10 -6.66 -14.91 6.77
CA SER A 10 -7.65 -15.97 7.06
C SER A 10 -8.61 -16.28 5.91
N ALA A 11 -8.78 -15.35 4.96
CA ALA A 11 -9.57 -15.52 3.75
C ALA A 11 -8.73 -15.99 2.54
N GLY A 12 -7.42 -16.20 2.72
CA GLY A 12 -6.51 -16.59 1.65
C GLY A 12 -6.12 -15.44 0.71
N ARG A 13 -6.29 -14.18 1.13
CA ARG A 13 -5.88 -12.99 0.36
C ARG A 13 -4.43 -12.61 0.66
N GLN A 14 -3.80 -11.94 -0.28
CA GLN A 14 -2.38 -11.60 -0.21
C GLN A 14 -2.13 -10.44 0.75
N ARG A 15 -1.05 -10.55 1.54
CA ARG A 15 -0.58 -9.48 2.46
C ARG A 15 0.78 -8.89 2.06
N PHE A 16 1.54 -9.58 1.22
CA PHE A 16 2.85 -9.13 0.74
C PHE A 16 2.80 -8.99 -0.78
N HIS A 17 3.08 -7.78 -1.29
CA HIS A 17 2.96 -7.48 -2.70
C HIS A 17 4.29 -7.10 -3.32
N MET A 18 4.61 -7.72 -4.46
CA MET A 18 5.83 -7.46 -5.24
C MET A 18 5.72 -6.22 -6.15
N TYR A 19 4.56 -5.56 -6.14
CA TYR A 19 4.22 -4.46 -7.03
C TYR A 19 3.61 -3.30 -6.24
N PRO A 20 3.67 -2.07 -6.79
CA PRO A 20 3.09 -0.91 -6.14
C PRO A 20 1.55 -1.04 -6.09
N PRO A 21 0.90 -0.41 -5.10
CA PRO A 21 -0.53 -0.60 -4.84
C PRO A 21 -1.40 -0.31 -6.07
N GLN A 22 -1.06 0.71 -6.86
CA GLN A 22 -1.79 1.09 -8.08
C GLN A 22 -1.87 -0.05 -9.12
N GLN A 23 -0.83 -0.89 -9.19
CA GLN A 23 -0.81 -2.02 -10.11
C GLN A 23 -1.54 -3.22 -9.51
N VAL A 24 -1.38 -3.48 -8.21
CA VAL A 24 -2.03 -4.62 -7.55
C VAL A 24 -3.55 -4.50 -7.57
N VAL A 25 -4.09 -3.29 -7.36
CA VAL A 25 -5.55 -3.05 -7.37
C VAL A 25 -6.18 -3.18 -8.77
N ASP A 26 -5.39 -3.10 -9.84
CA ASP A 26 -5.90 -3.09 -11.21
C ASP A 26 -6.12 -4.53 -11.72
N PRO A 27 -7.38 -5.00 -11.86
CA PRO A 27 -7.65 -6.37 -12.29
C PRO A 27 -7.18 -6.66 -13.72
N ARG A 28 -6.92 -5.63 -14.54
CA ARG A 28 -6.39 -5.81 -15.91
C ARG A 28 -4.98 -6.37 -15.90
N GLN A 29 -4.27 -6.28 -14.77
CA GLN A 29 -2.92 -6.82 -14.62
C GLN A 29 -2.89 -8.34 -14.47
N GLU A 30 -4.02 -8.98 -14.17
CA GLU A 30 -4.11 -10.44 -13.95
C GLU A 30 -3.53 -11.24 -15.13
N ASN A 31 -3.81 -10.83 -16.36
CA ASN A 31 -3.37 -11.52 -17.57
C ASN A 31 -2.11 -10.94 -18.19
N SER A 32 -1.41 -10.04 -17.48
CA SER A 32 -0.19 -9.42 -17.97
C SER A 32 0.93 -10.46 -18.10
N VAL A 33 1.53 -10.54 -19.29
CA VAL A 33 2.68 -11.42 -19.57
C VAL A 33 3.86 -11.10 -18.64
N PHE A 34 3.97 -9.83 -18.23
CA PHE A 34 5.01 -9.36 -17.30
C PHE A 34 4.93 -10.01 -15.91
N HIS A 35 3.78 -10.54 -15.50
CA HIS A 35 3.58 -11.08 -14.15
C HIS A 35 3.52 -12.61 -14.12
N LEU A 36 3.61 -13.26 -15.30
CA LEU A 36 3.56 -14.72 -15.43
C LEU A 36 4.68 -15.43 -14.65
N TRP A 37 5.86 -14.81 -14.53
CA TRP A 37 6.96 -15.39 -13.77
C TRP A 37 6.60 -15.54 -12.29
N LEU A 38 5.93 -14.54 -11.71
CA LEU A 38 5.55 -14.54 -10.29
C LEU A 38 4.53 -15.65 -10.03
N LYS A 39 3.57 -15.84 -10.94
CA LYS A 39 2.62 -16.95 -10.90
C LYS A 39 3.28 -18.33 -10.95
N LYS A 40 4.41 -18.47 -11.66
CA LYS A 40 5.15 -19.74 -11.78
C LYS A 40 5.94 -20.11 -10.53
N ILE A 41 6.48 -19.12 -9.82
CA ILE A 41 7.33 -19.36 -8.64
C ILE A 41 6.56 -19.35 -7.31
N SER A 42 5.35 -18.81 -7.31
CA SER A 42 4.55 -18.69 -6.10
C SER A 42 3.82 -20.00 -5.80
N VAL A 43 3.87 -20.46 -4.55
CA VAL A 43 3.11 -21.63 -4.09
C VAL A 43 1.61 -21.41 -4.27
N PHE A 44 1.14 -20.19 -3.98
CA PHE A 44 -0.20 -19.73 -4.30
C PHE A 44 -0.13 -18.75 -5.47
N PRO A 45 -0.91 -18.94 -6.56
CA PRO A 45 -0.87 -18.05 -7.70
C PRO A 45 -1.07 -16.60 -7.27
N TYR A 46 -0.13 -15.72 -7.66
CA TYR A 46 -0.26 -14.29 -7.42
C TYR A 46 -1.36 -13.72 -8.31
N LYS A 47 -2.30 -13.01 -7.70
CA LYS A 47 -3.49 -12.44 -8.35
C LYS A 47 -3.63 -10.95 -8.10
N PHE A 48 -4.40 -10.29 -8.95
CA PHE A 48 -4.63 -8.85 -8.96
C PHE A 48 -6.11 -8.52 -8.73
N GLY A 49 -6.38 -7.28 -8.33
CA GLY A 49 -7.72 -6.76 -8.07
C GLY A 49 -8.09 -6.74 -6.58
N TYR A 50 -9.13 -5.96 -6.27
CA TYR A 50 -9.54 -5.69 -4.88
C TYR A 50 -9.96 -6.93 -4.08
N SER A 51 -10.52 -7.95 -4.73
CA SER A 51 -10.95 -9.19 -4.04
C SER A 51 -9.77 -10.00 -3.49
N GLU A 52 -8.57 -9.78 -4.01
CA GLU A 52 -7.36 -10.55 -3.67
C GLU A 52 -6.44 -9.78 -2.71
N LEU A 53 -6.80 -8.52 -2.41
CA LEU A 53 -6.12 -7.66 -1.46
C LEU A 53 -6.70 -7.87 -0.06
N SER A 54 -5.82 -8.25 0.86
CA SER A 54 -6.17 -8.28 2.28
C SER A 54 -6.48 -6.85 2.77
N ASP A 55 -7.32 -6.73 3.80
CA ASP A 55 -7.41 -5.52 4.63
C ASP A 55 -6.27 -5.46 5.68
N GLU A 56 -5.50 -6.53 5.82
CA GLU A 56 -4.31 -6.65 6.66
C GLU A 56 -3.01 -6.65 5.82
N VAL A 57 -2.92 -5.82 4.77
CA VAL A 57 -1.69 -5.73 3.96
C VAL A 57 -0.50 -5.30 4.80
N ILE A 58 0.62 -5.99 4.62
CA ILE A 58 1.88 -5.75 5.33
C ILE A 58 2.82 -4.89 4.50
N SER A 59 2.97 -5.17 3.19
CA SER A 59 3.90 -4.41 2.35
C SER A 59 3.58 -4.42 0.86
N PHE A 60 4.05 -3.36 0.20
CA PHE A 60 4.12 -3.22 -1.25
C PHE A 60 5.55 -2.92 -1.66
N HIS A 61 6.01 -3.51 -2.76
CA HIS A 61 7.33 -3.23 -3.33
C HIS A 61 7.24 -2.12 -4.39
N TYR A 62 8.36 -1.43 -4.65
CA TYR A 62 8.46 -0.32 -5.60
C TYR A 62 7.53 0.88 -5.33
N VAL A 63 7.23 1.17 -4.05
CA VAL A 63 6.47 2.37 -3.68
C VAL A 63 7.42 3.57 -3.61
N ASP A 64 7.17 4.58 -4.43
CA ASP A 64 7.93 5.83 -4.39
C ASP A 64 7.53 6.72 -3.20
N GLY A 65 8.34 7.74 -2.92
CA GLY A 65 8.11 8.64 -1.79
C GLY A 65 6.78 9.41 -1.84
N GLN A 66 6.34 9.84 -3.02
CA GLN A 66 5.06 10.55 -3.15
C GLN A 66 3.89 9.60 -2.86
N THR A 67 3.95 8.38 -3.41
CA THR A 67 2.96 7.34 -3.11
C THR A 67 2.94 7.00 -1.61
N MET A 68 4.10 6.93 -0.94
CA MET A 68 4.16 6.70 0.51
C MET A 68 3.46 7.80 1.31
N TYR A 69 3.69 9.08 0.99
CA TYR A 69 2.98 10.19 1.66
C TYR A 69 1.47 10.15 1.40
N LEU A 70 1.06 9.80 0.18
CA LEU A 70 -0.35 9.64 -0.16
C LEU A 70 -1.01 8.51 0.65
N LEU A 71 -0.37 7.34 0.74
CA LEU A 71 -0.86 6.23 1.54
C LEU A 71 -0.98 6.61 3.03
N TYR A 72 0.04 7.28 3.58
CA TYR A 72 0.00 7.75 4.95
C TYR A 72 -1.19 8.67 5.21
N TYR A 73 -1.42 9.63 4.31
CA TYR A 73 -2.55 10.55 4.40
C TYR A 73 -3.89 9.79 4.33
N LEU A 74 -4.07 8.91 3.34
CA LEU A 74 -5.34 8.21 3.14
C LEU A 74 -5.67 7.19 4.25
N ILE A 75 -4.66 6.56 4.86
CA ILE A 75 -4.88 5.53 5.89
C ILE A 75 -4.99 6.13 7.28
N TYR A 76 -4.10 7.07 7.64
CA TYR A 76 -3.96 7.54 9.02
C TYR A 76 -4.53 8.94 9.27
N VAL A 77 -4.68 9.77 8.23
CA VAL A 77 -5.13 11.16 8.37
C VAL A 77 -6.58 11.32 7.96
N VAL A 78 -6.95 10.74 6.81
CA VAL A 78 -8.33 10.73 6.35
C VAL A 78 -9.11 9.78 7.23
N ASN A 79 -10.11 10.31 7.93
CA ASN A 79 -11.08 9.51 8.66
C ASN A 79 -12.23 9.13 7.71
N PRO A 80 -12.31 7.87 7.23
CA PRO A 80 -13.36 7.45 6.30
C PRO A 80 -14.74 7.41 6.95
N THR A 81 -14.80 7.30 8.27
CA THR A 81 -16.03 7.23 9.05
C THR A 81 -16.08 8.41 10.00
N SER A 82 -16.76 9.50 9.62
CA SER A 82 -16.92 10.73 10.40
C SER A 82 -17.69 10.56 11.74
N SER A 83 -17.46 9.49 12.51
CA SER A 83 -17.68 9.51 13.95
C SER A 83 -16.67 10.50 14.55
N LEU A 84 -17.18 11.48 15.30
CA LEU A 84 -16.44 12.64 15.84
C LEU A 84 -15.34 12.28 16.86
N THR A 85 -14.95 11.01 16.97
CA THR A 85 -14.07 10.47 18.01
C THR A 85 -12.65 10.18 17.56
N HIS A 86 -12.28 10.37 16.29
CA HIS A 86 -10.90 10.15 15.86
C HIS A 86 -10.01 11.37 16.17
N ARG A 87 -9.63 11.49 17.44
CA ARG A 87 -8.56 12.39 17.89
C ARG A 87 -7.23 11.84 17.34
N PRO A 88 -6.46 12.61 16.57
CA PRO A 88 -5.21 12.13 15.98
C PRO A 88 -4.19 11.76 17.08
N PRO A 89 -3.26 10.81 16.83
CA PRO A 89 -2.15 10.55 17.74
C PRO A 89 -1.25 11.78 17.76
N ASN A 90 -1.20 12.45 18.92
CA ASN A 90 -0.26 13.49 19.36
C ASN A 90 0.46 14.34 18.28
N SER A 91 0.19 15.65 18.34
CA SER A 91 0.67 16.80 17.53
C SER A 91 2.18 16.94 17.22
N LYS A 92 3.04 15.97 17.55
CA LYS A 92 4.50 16.08 17.36
C LYS A 92 4.96 16.09 15.89
N TYR A 93 4.12 15.64 14.95
CA TYR A 93 4.45 15.70 13.51
C TYR A 93 4.06 17.03 12.86
N GLN A 94 3.14 17.80 13.44
CA GLN A 94 2.76 19.11 12.91
C GLN A 94 3.79 20.20 13.21
N SER A 95 4.62 20.05 14.25
CA SER A 95 5.64 21.05 14.60
C SER A 95 6.87 21.05 13.69
N ASN A 96 7.06 20.01 12.87
CA ASN A 96 8.29 19.83 12.06
C ASN A 96 8.09 20.11 10.56
N LEU A 97 6.86 20.38 10.12
CA LEU A 97 6.61 20.83 8.75
C LEU A 97 6.91 22.33 8.65
N LYS A 98 8.15 22.68 8.30
CA LYS A 98 8.47 24.06 7.92
C LYS A 98 7.62 24.42 6.69
N PRO A 99 6.98 25.61 6.64
CA PRO A 99 6.32 26.08 5.44
C PRO A 99 7.30 26.03 4.28
N ILE A 100 6.92 25.35 3.20
CA ILE A 100 7.68 25.40 1.94
C ILE A 100 7.60 26.86 1.48
N SER A 101 8.72 27.57 1.57
CA SER A 101 8.84 28.93 1.05
C SER A 101 8.44 28.94 -0.42
N PRO A 102 7.64 29.93 -0.89
CA PRO A 102 7.25 30.01 -2.29
C PRO A 102 8.50 29.96 -3.18
N LEU A 103 8.47 29.17 -4.25
CA LEU A 103 9.51 29.20 -5.28
C LEU A 103 9.71 30.67 -5.70
N GLN A 104 10.84 31.26 -5.32
CA GLN A 104 11.25 32.53 -5.89
C GLN A 104 11.42 32.30 -7.39
N LYS A 105 10.54 32.89 -8.20
CA LYS A 105 10.75 32.97 -9.64
C LYS A 105 12.03 33.76 -9.86
N SER A 106 13.03 33.11 -10.46
CA SER A 106 14.25 33.77 -10.91
C SER A 106 13.92 34.77 -12.04
N PRO A 107 14.62 35.91 -12.10
CA PRO A 107 14.43 36.94 -13.13
C PRO A 107 14.79 36.47 -14.53
#